data_AF-A0A9P6LSN7-F1
#
_entry.id   AF-A0A9P6LSN7-F1
#
_cell.length_a   1.000
_cell.length_b   1.000
_cell.length_c   1.000
_cell.angle_alpha   90.00
_cell.angle_beta   90.00
_cell.angle_gamma   90.00
#
_symmetry.space_group_name_H-M   'P 1'
#
loop_
_entity.id
_entity.type
_entity.pdbx_description
1 polymer ?
#
loop_
_entity_poly.entity_id
_entity_poly.type
_entity_poly.pdbx_seq_one_letter_code
_entity_poly.pdbx_strand_id
1 'polypeptide(L)'
;SRRRRGPMEPSVQRSDAIQTRQELLQIKFLAAHKTKAFPQSPVPHAAVKAHELRTKSRAELAKQLEELKQELASLKVQKVAGGSASKLTRISAVRKSIARVLTVITQTHRSQLRIFYQKKNFLPLDLRVKKTRAIRRRLTKHEASLKSVKQQKKETHFPLRKYAIKA
;
A
#
# COMPACT_ATOMS: atom_id res chain seq x y z
N SER A 1 -27.65 66.24 -36.85
CA SER A 1 -27.94 65.00 -36.08
C SER A 1 -27.10 63.85 -36.61
N ARG A 2 -26.11 63.36 -35.85
CA ARG A 2 -25.33 62.15 -36.20
C ARG A 2 -25.21 61.26 -34.97
N ARG A 3 -25.94 60.14 -34.96
CA ARG A 3 -25.85 59.06 -33.97
C ARG A 3 -24.50 58.33 -34.16
N ARG A 4 -23.66 58.27 -33.13
CA ARG A 4 -22.48 57.38 -33.09
C ARG A 4 -22.92 55.96 -32.70
N ARG A 5 -22.52 54.97 -33.50
CA ARG A 5 -22.65 53.53 -33.19
C ARG A 5 -21.62 53.17 -32.11
N GLY A 6 -22.04 52.49 -31.04
CA GLY A 6 -21.14 51.88 -30.06
C GLY A 6 -20.59 50.54 -30.56
N PRO A 7 -19.46 50.04 -30.00
CA PRO A 7 -18.85 48.78 -30.42
C PRO A 7 -19.64 47.57 -29.89
N MET A 8 -19.72 46.53 -30.72
CA MET A 8 -20.34 45.23 -30.40
C MET A 8 -19.50 44.47 -29.37
N GLU A 9 -20.12 43.96 -28.31
CA GLU A 9 -19.50 42.98 -27.41
C GLU A 9 -19.21 41.66 -28.17
N PRO A 10 -18.04 41.03 -27.96
CA PRO A 10 -17.78 39.70 -28.51
C PRO A 10 -18.57 38.65 -27.72
N SER A 11 -19.39 37.88 -28.45
CA SER A 11 -20.09 36.72 -27.92
C SER A 11 -19.09 35.64 -27.47
N VAL A 12 -18.90 35.51 -26.16
CA VAL A 12 -18.14 34.40 -25.57
C VAL A 12 -18.90 33.10 -25.86
N GLN A 13 -18.31 32.22 -26.67
CA GLN A 13 -18.92 30.97 -27.06
C GLN A 13 -19.06 30.06 -25.83
N ARG A 14 -20.22 29.42 -25.66
CA ARG A 14 -20.54 28.55 -24.50
C ARG A 14 -19.55 27.38 -24.32
N SER A 15 -18.76 27.05 -25.33
CA SER A 15 -17.64 26.09 -25.27
C SER A 15 -16.54 26.53 -24.30
N ASP A 16 -16.19 27.82 -24.31
CA ASP A 16 -15.03 28.35 -23.57
C ASP A 16 -15.31 28.41 -22.06
N ALA A 17 -16.58 28.58 -21.70
CA ALA A 17 -17.06 28.50 -20.31
C ALA A 17 -17.05 27.06 -19.74
N ILE A 18 -17.16 26.04 -20.61
CA ILE A 18 -17.11 24.63 -20.20
C ILE A 18 -15.66 24.19 -20.05
N GLN A 19 -14.78 24.62 -20.95
CA GLN A 19 -13.33 24.38 -20.89
C GLN A 19 -12.74 24.93 -19.58
N THR A 20 -13.05 26.19 -19.25
CA THR A 20 -12.57 26.87 -18.03
C THR A 20 -13.11 26.25 -16.74
N ARG A 21 -14.34 25.75 -16.74
CA ARG A 21 -14.91 25.02 -15.59
C ARG A 21 -14.26 23.64 -15.41
N GLN A 22 -13.98 22.92 -16.49
CA GLN A 22 -13.26 21.65 -16.41
C GLN A 22 -11.80 21.86 -15.97
N GLU A 23 -11.11 22.88 -16.48
CA GLU A 23 -9.76 23.23 -16.03
C GLU A 23 -9.71 23.64 -14.56
N LEU A 24 -10.67 24.44 -14.08
CA LEU A 24 -10.78 24.80 -12.67
C LEU A 24 -11.08 23.58 -11.78
N LEU A 25 -11.87 22.62 -12.27
CA LEU A 25 -12.11 21.36 -11.57
C LEU A 25 -10.85 20.46 -11.57
N GLN A 26 -10.09 20.43 -12.66
CA GLN A 26 -8.81 19.72 -12.75
C GLN A 26 -7.78 20.30 -11.78
N ILE A 27 -7.68 21.63 -11.68
CA ILE A 27 -6.78 22.34 -10.76
C ILE A 27 -7.20 22.10 -9.30
N LYS A 28 -8.51 22.15 -8.98
CA LYS A 28 -9.03 21.86 -7.64
C LYS A 28 -8.83 20.39 -7.25
N PHE A 29 -9.00 19.45 -8.18
CA PHE A 29 -8.75 18.03 -7.98
C PHE A 29 -7.26 17.75 -7.71
N LEU A 30 -6.35 18.34 -8.51
CA LEU A 30 -4.90 18.24 -8.29
C LEU A 30 -4.45 18.90 -6.97
N ALA A 31 -5.07 20.02 -6.57
CA ALA A 31 -4.79 20.68 -5.30
C ALA A 31 -5.28 19.87 -4.08
N ALA A 32 -6.42 19.16 -4.22
CA ALA A 32 -6.98 18.32 -3.16
C ALA A 32 -6.18 17.02 -2.89
N HIS A 33 -5.34 16.59 -3.85
CA HIS A 33 -4.47 15.43 -3.71
C HIS A 33 -3.01 15.76 -3.37
N LYS A 34 -2.68 17.05 -3.16
CA LYS A 34 -1.42 17.44 -2.53
C LYS A 34 -1.53 17.15 -1.03
N THR A 35 -1.36 15.88 -0.73
CA THR A 35 -1.31 15.23 0.58
C THR A 35 -0.86 16.20 1.65
N LYS A 36 -1.66 16.33 2.71
CA LYS A 36 -1.19 16.74 4.04
C LYS A 36 0.10 15.97 4.33
N ALA A 37 1.24 16.59 4.08
CA ALA A 37 2.50 16.08 4.58
C ALA A 37 2.36 16.18 6.09
N PHE A 38 2.18 15.03 6.74
CA PHE A 38 2.31 14.93 8.18
C PHE A 38 3.61 15.65 8.55
N PRO A 39 3.60 16.62 9.48
CA PRO A 39 4.82 17.29 9.88
C PRO A 39 5.76 16.18 10.36
N GLN A 40 6.81 15.92 9.59
CA GLN A 40 7.90 15.09 10.07
C GLN A 40 8.51 15.92 11.18
N SER A 41 8.16 15.63 12.42
CA SER A 41 8.96 16.12 13.54
C SER A 41 10.39 15.71 13.23
N PRO A 42 11.36 16.64 13.25
CA PRO A 42 12.75 16.31 13.01
C PRO A 42 13.18 15.39 14.14
N VAL A 43 13.11 14.08 13.90
CA VAL A 43 13.76 13.11 14.78
C VAL A 43 15.26 13.44 14.70
N PRO A 44 15.90 13.79 15.83
CA PRO A 44 17.16 14.56 15.81
C PRO A 44 18.37 13.79 15.27
N HIS A 45 18.21 12.57 14.76
CA HIS A 45 19.28 11.77 14.19
C HIS A 45 18.78 10.98 12.97
N ALA A 46 19.62 10.91 11.93
CA ALA A 46 19.33 10.34 10.62
C ALA A 46 18.78 8.91 10.71
N ALA A 47 17.46 8.80 10.73
CA ALA A 47 16.78 7.52 10.85
C ALA A 47 16.94 6.74 9.54
N VAL A 48 17.46 5.52 9.62
CA VAL A 48 17.67 4.63 8.46
C VAL A 48 16.36 4.49 7.69
N LYS A 49 16.31 4.93 6.43
CA LYS A 49 15.09 4.90 5.63
C LYS A 49 14.92 3.53 4.98
N ALA A 50 13.70 2.99 5.06
CA ALA A 50 13.44 1.62 4.62
C ALA A 50 13.61 1.43 3.10
N HIS A 51 13.38 2.45 2.28
CA HIS A 51 13.54 2.34 0.82
C HIS A 51 15.03 2.18 0.42
N GLU A 52 15.94 2.86 1.11
CA GLU A 52 17.40 2.76 0.90
C GLU A 52 17.93 1.37 1.28
N LEU A 53 17.25 0.65 2.17
CA LEU A 53 17.65 -0.70 2.58
C LEU A 53 17.23 -1.78 1.58
N ARG A 54 16.20 -1.53 0.75
CA ARG A 54 15.68 -2.55 -0.18
C ARG A 54 16.59 -2.79 -1.38
N THR A 55 17.44 -1.83 -1.72
CA THR A 55 18.40 -1.92 -2.83
C THR A 55 19.71 -2.60 -2.42
N LYS A 56 19.99 -2.73 -1.13
CA LYS A 56 21.22 -3.30 -0.59
C LYS A 56 21.21 -4.83 -0.61
N SER A 57 22.41 -5.42 -0.66
CA SER A 57 22.57 -6.87 -0.58
C SER A 57 22.31 -7.41 0.84
N ARG A 58 22.00 -8.71 0.96
CA ARG A 58 21.81 -9.36 2.27
C ARG A 58 23.07 -9.28 3.14
N ALA A 59 24.25 -9.36 2.54
CA ALA A 59 25.53 -9.26 3.24
C ALA A 59 25.76 -7.86 3.81
N GLU A 60 25.46 -6.81 3.04
CA GLU A 60 25.53 -5.42 3.52
C GLU A 60 24.54 -5.16 4.67
N LEU A 61 23.31 -5.66 4.55
CA LEU A 61 22.30 -5.53 5.61
C LEU A 61 22.72 -6.26 6.90
N ALA A 62 23.40 -7.40 6.78
CA ALA A 62 23.91 -8.13 7.94
C ALA A 62 25.05 -7.37 8.64
N LYS A 63 25.97 -6.77 7.89
CA LYS A 63 27.03 -5.92 8.45
C LYS A 63 26.45 -4.69 9.16
N GLN A 64 25.56 -3.96 8.48
CA GLN A 64 24.88 -2.79 9.04
C GLN A 64 24.09 -3.14 10.31
N LEU A 65 23.52 -4.35 10.38
CA LEU A 65 22.80 -4.83 11.56
C LEU A 65 23.73 -5.08 12.76
N GLU A 66 24.92 -5.63 12.55
CA GLU A 66 25.89 -5.83 13.64
C GLU A 66 26.47 -4.51 14.16
N GLU A 67 26.77 -3.56 13.26
CA GLU A 67 27.20 -2.21 13.64
C GLU A 67 26.16 -1.52 14.53
N LEU A 68 24.87 -1.56 14.14
CA LEU A 68 23.78 -0.97 14.92
C LEU A 68 23.58 -1.67 16.28
N LYS A 69 23.83 -2.98 16.39
CA LYS A 69 23.76 -3.71 17.66
C LYS A 69 24.91 -3.31 18.59
N GLN A 70 26.12 -3.17 18.07
CA GLN A 70 27.28 -2.70 18.84
C GLN A 70 27.07 -1.27 19.34
N GLU A 71 26.55 -0.38 18.49
CA GLU A 71 26.18 0.98 18.89
C GLU A 71 25.14 0.97 20.02
N LEU A 72 24.09 0.15 19.89
CA LEU A 72 23.07 0.00 20.92
C LEU A 72 23.67 -0.49 22.25
N ALA A 73 24.56 -1.48 22.21
CA ALA A 73 25.24 -2.00 23.41
C ALA A 73 26.07 -0.90 24.09
N SER A 74 26.84 -0.13 23.33
CA SER A 74 27.61 1.01 23.84
C SER A 74 26.71 2.07 24.50
N LEU A 75 25.59 2.43 23.84
CA LEU A 75 24.64 3.40 24.37
C LEU A 75 23.94 2.92 25.65
N LYS A 76 23.72 1.61 25.82
CA LYS A 76 23.17 1.03 27.05
C LYS A 76 24.14 1.15 28.23
N VAL A 77 25.43 0.90 28.01
CA VAL A 77 26.46 1.07 29.05
C VAL A 77 26.55 2.53 29.45
N GLN A 78 26.59 3.44 28.48
CA GLN A 78 26.63 4.89 28.73
C GLN A 78 25.39 5.40 29.48
N LYS A 79 24.22 4.79 29.27
CA LYS A 79 23.01 5.11 30.04
C LYS A 79 23.19 4.81 31.53
N VAL A 80 23.84 3.69 31.87
CA VAL A 80 24.07 3.31 33.28
C VAL A 80 25.14 4.21 33.91
N ALA A 81 26.18 4.56 33.16
CA ALA A 81 27.26 5.43 33.63
C ALA A 81 26.90 6.92 33.72
N GLY A 82 25.64 7.32 33.50
CA GLY A 82 25.20 8.72 33.58
C GLY A 82 25.58 9.59 32.37
N GLY A 83 25.57 9.04 31.15
CA GLY A 83 25.93 9.76 29.93
C GLY A 83 24.99 10.90 29.53
N SER A 84 25.47 11.78 28.63
CA SER A 84 24.75 12.96 28.12
C SER A 84 23.36 12.65 27.52
N ALA A 85 22.38 13.51 27.79
CA ALA A 85 21.00 13.40 27.32
C ALA A 85 20.86 13.24 25.80
N SER A 86 21.73 13.88 25.01
CA SER A 86 21.74 13.76 23.54
C SER A 86 22.03 12.32 23.09
N LYS A 87 22.90 11.58 23.79
CA LYS A 87 23.21 10.18 23.49
C LYS A 87 22.09 9.24 23.94
N LEU A 88 21.34 9.59 24.99
CA LEU A 88 20.20 8.79 25.46
C LEU A 88 19.03 8.80 24.47
N THR A 89 18.74 9.95 23.83
CA THR A 89 17.67 10.04 22.83
C THR A 89 17.93 9.16 21.60
N ARG A 90 19.20 8.89 21.27
CA ARG A 90 19.60 7.99 20.17
C ARG A 90 19.18 6.54 20.37
N ILE A 91 19.02 6.07 21.61
CA ILE A 91 18.65 4.67 21.89
C ILE A 91 17.34 4.29 21.20
N SER A 92 16.33 5.18 21.24
CA SER A 92 15.04 4.94 20.57
C SER A 92 15.19 4.88 19.05
N ALA A 93 16.02 5.76 18.47
CA ALA A 93 16.29 5.79 17.04
C ALA A 93 17.00 4.52 16.56
N VAL A 94 18.09 4.11 17.23
CA VAL A 94 18.87 2.90 16.89
C VAL A 94 18.00 1.64 17.00
N ARG A 95 17.16 1.51 18.04
CA ARG A 95 16.21 0.38 18.16
C ARG A 95 15.25 0.30 16.97
N LYS A 96 14.70 1.44 16.53
CA LYS A 96 13.83 1.51 15.35
C LYS A 96 14.60 1.18 14.07
N SER A 97 15.85 1.61 13.94
CA SER A 97 16.71 1.27 12.80
C SER A 97 16.99 -0.24 12.72
N ILE A 98 17.34 -0.91 13.82
CA ILE A 98 17.52 -2.37 13.86
C ILE A 98 16.25 -3.09 13.44
N ALA A 99 15.10 -2.68 13.98
CA ALA A 99 13.81 -3.26 13.61
C ALA A 99 13.52 -3.11 12.10
N ARG A 100 13.83 -1.96 11.50
CA ARG A 100 13.68 -1.74 10.05
C ARG A 100 14.57 -2.67 9.23
N VAL A 101 15.85 -2.82 9.59
CA VAL A 101 16.78 -3.71 8.88
C VAL A 101 16.32 -5.17 8.95
N LEU A 102 15.97 -5.67 10.14
CA LEU A 102 15.41 -7.02 10.32
C LEU A 102 14.12 -7.24 9.52
N THR A 103 13.26 -6.22 9.46
CA THR A 103 12.01 -6.28 8.67
C THR A 103 12.30 -6.45 7.19
N VAL A 104 13.25 -5.67 6.64
CA VAL A 104 13.62 -5.74 5.23
C VAL A 104 14.25 -7.09 4.90
N ILE A 105 15.18 -7.60 5.72
CA ILE A 105 15.78 -8.94 5.55
C ILE A 105 14.69 -10.03 5.54
N THR A 106 13.74 -9.95 6.47
CA THR A 106 12.65 -10.95 6.55
C THR A 106 11.70 -10.83 5.36
N GLN A 107 11.40 -9.60 4.91
CA GLN A 107 10.55 -9.34 3.75
C GLN A 107 11.16 -9.91 2.47
N THR A 108 12.44 -9.64 2.21
CA THR A 108 13.15 -10.14 1.02
C THR A 108 13.26 -11.66 1.04
N HIS A 109 13.63 -12.25 2.19
CA HIS A 109 13.68 -13.70 2.35
C HIS A 109 12.33 -14.38 2.10
N ARG A 110 11.23 -13.87 2.69
CA ARG A 110 9.89 -14.42 2.46
C ARG A 110 9.42 -14.22 1.02
N SER A 111 9.80 -13.12 0.37
CA SER A 111 9.49 -12.88 -1.04
C SER A 111 10.19 -13.89 -1.96
N GLN A 112 11.49 -14.14 -1.73
CA GLN A 112 12.26 -15.14 -2.47
C GLN A 112 11.69 -16.55 -2.25
N LEU A 113 11.35 -16.91 -1.01
CA LEU A 113 10.70 -18.20 -0.73
C LEU A 113 9.34 -18.34 -1.44
N ARG A 114 8.55 -17.28 -1.53
CA ARG A 114 7.28 -17.29 -2.28
C ARG A 114 7.48 -17.53 -3.76
N ILE A 115 8.54 -16.97 -4.34
CA ILE A 115 8.92 -17.20 -5.74
C ILE A 115 9.35 -18.66 -5.92
N PHE A 116 10.20 -19.18 -5.04
CA PHE A 116 10.68 -20.57 -5.11
C PHE A 116 9.56 -21.61 -4.96
N TYR A 117 8.59 -21.37 -4.07
CA TYR A 117 7.45 -22.24 -3.84
C TYR A 117 6.24 -21.92 -4.74
N GLN A 118 6.39 -21.00 -5.70
CA GLN A 118 5.32 -20.65 -6.61
C GLN A 118 4.88 -21.89 -7.43
N LYS A 119 3.56 -22.10 -7.53
CA LYS A 119 2.92 -23.24 -8.22
C LYS A 119 3.24 -24.63 -7.65
N LYS A 120 3.97 -24.75 -6.54
CA LYS A 120 4.15 -26.04 -5.86
C LYS A 120 2.93 -26.37 -5.00
N ASN A 121 2.56 -27.64 -4.96
CA ASN A 121 1.39 -28.12 -4.22
C ASN A 121 1.61 -28.05 -2.69
N PHE A 122 2.84 -28.30 -2.24
CA PHE A 122 3.19 -28.36 -0.81
C PHE A 122 3.91 -27.09 -0.39
N LEU A 123 3.16 -26.19 0.25
CA LEU A 123 3.69 -24.96 0.84
C LEU A 123 3.99 -25.15 2.33
N PRO A 124 5.08 -24.57 2.85
CA PRO A 124 5.27 -24.43 4.29
C PRO A 124 4.12 -23.68 4.96
N LEU A 125 3.81 -24.02 6.22
CA LEU A 125 2.70 -23.42 6.98
C LEU A 125 2.77 -21.89 7.04
N ASP A 126 3.97 -21.32 7.11
CA ASP A 126 4.20 -19.88 7.16
C ASP A 126 3.80 -19.13 5.89
N LEU A 127 3.87 -19.79 4.74
CA LEU A 127 3.54 -19.18 3.45
C LEU A 127 2.08 -19.43 3.05
N ARG A 128 1.39 -20.35 3.73
CA ARG A 128 -0.02 -20.64 3.49
C ARG A 128 -0.87 -19.42 3.83
N VAL A 129 -1.95 -19.22 3.08
CA VAL A 129 -2.90 -18.12 3.33
C VAL A 129 -3.52 -18.27 4.72
N LYS A 130 -3.45 -17.21 5.53
CA LYS A 130 -4.10 -17.17 6.85
C LYS A 130 -5.59 -16.90 6.66
N LYS A 131 -6.40 -17.95 6.83
CA LYS A 131 -7.88 -17.88 6.87
C LYS A 131 -8.38 -18.64 8.11
N THR A 132 -9.64 -18.46 8.47
CA THR A 132 -10.25 -19.24 9.56
C THR A 132 -10.25 -20.73 9.23
N ARG A 133 -10.31 -21.58 10.27
CA ARG A 133 -10.37 -23.04 10.11
C ARG A 133 -11.56 -23.47 9.24
N ALA A 134 -12.73 -22.90 9.49
CA ALA A 134 -13.95 -23.16 8.72
C ALA A 134 -13.75 -22.86 7.22
N ILE A 135 -13.18 -21.69 6.89
CA ILE A 135 -12.92 -21.31 5.49
C ILE A 135 -11.88 -22.23 4.82
N ARG A 136 -10.94 -22.81 5.57
CA ARG A 136 -9.98 -23.77 5.02
C ARG A 136 -10.57 -25.17 4.77
N ARG A 137 -11.65 -25.52 5.46
CA ARG A 137 -12.29 -26.85 5.40
C ARG A 137 -13.51 -26.91 4.48
N ARG A 138 -14.12 -25.77 4.15
CA ARG A 138 -15.23 -25.72 3.18
C ARG A 138 -14.78 -26.17 1.80
N LEU A 139 -15.74 -26.62 0.99
CA LEU A 139 -15.55 -26.94 -0.42
C LEU A 139 -15.04 -25.73 -1.22
N THR A 140 -14.30 -26.01 -2.28
CA THR A 140 -13.93 -24.99 -3.27
C THR A 140 -15.17 -24.51 -4.02
N LYS A 141 -15.11 -23.31 -4.60
CA LYS A 141 -16.23 -22.74 -5.38
C LYS A 141 -16.60 -23.66 -6.56
N HIS A 142 -15.60 -24.28 -7.17
CA HIS A 142 -15.78 -25.22 -8.26
C HIS A 142 -16.56 -26.45 -7.79
N GLU A 143 -16.10 -27.13 -6.73
CA GLU A 143 -16.78 -28.29 -6.15
C GLU A 143 -18.22 -27.97 -5.73
N ALA A 144 -18.44 -26.83 -5.08
CA ALA A 144 -19.78 -26.40 -4.67
C ALA A 144 -20.69 -26.04 -5.86
N SER A 145 -20.12 -25.70 -7.02
CA SER A 145 -20.85 -25.39 -8.25
C SER A 145 -21.09 -26.59 -9.16
N LEU A 146 -20.49 -27.75 -8.85
CA LEU A 146 -20.68 -28.96 -9.64
C LEU A 146 -22.16 -29.36 -9.58
N LYS A 147 -22.77 -29.48 -10.76
CA LYS A 147 -24.15 -29.91 -10.93
C LYS A 147 -24.15 -31.26 -11.63
N SER A 148 -25.11 -32.11 -11.28
CA SER A 148 -25.33 -33.34 -12.04
C SER A 148 -25.76 -33.01 -13.47
N VAL A 149 -25.48 -33.90 -14.42
CA VAL A 149 -25.91 -33.76 -15.83
C VAL A 149 -27.43 -33.56 -15.92
N LYS A 150 -28.19 -34.22 -15.04
CA LYS A 150 -29.65 -34.07 -14.94
C LYS A 150 -30.04 -32.64 -14.56
N GLN A 151 -29.40 -32.07 -13.54
CA GLN A 151 -29.67 -30.70 -13.10
C GLN A 151 -29.27 -29.67 -14.17
N GLN A 152 -28.11 -29.86 -14.81
CA GLN A 152 -27.64 -28.98 -15.89
C GLN A 152 -28.62 -28.97 -17.08
N LYS A 153 -29.12 -30.14 -17.50
CA LYS A 153 -30.17 -30.25 -18.51
C LYS A 153 -31.41 -29.49 -18.07
N LYS A 154 -31.92 -29.71 -16.86
CA LYS A 154 -33.12 -29.03 -16.34
C LYS A 154 -32.99 -27.50 -16.39
N GLU A 155 -31.87 -26.96 -15.92
CA GLU A 155 -31.62 -25.52 -15.91
C GLU A 155 -31.48 -24.91 -17.31
N THR A 156 -30.88 -25.66 -18.25
CA THR A 156 -30.75 -25.23 -19.65
C THR A 156 -32.11 -25.13 -20.33
N HIS A 157 -32.97 -26.12 -20.12
CA HIS A 157 -34.28 -26.19 -20.78
C HIS A 157 -35.33 -25.28 -20.11
N PHE A 158 -35.27 -25.11 -18.79
CA PHE A 158 -36.26 -24.34 -18.01
C PHE A 158 -35.60 -23.24 -17.17
N PRO A 159 -35.06 -22.19 -17.80
CA PRO A 159 -34.51 -21.06 -17.07
C PRO A 159 -35.62 -20.26 -16.38
N LEU A 160 -35.33 -19.69 -15.20
CA LEU A 160 -36.22 -18.74 -14.54
C LEU A 160 -36.33 -17.47 -15.40
N ARG A 161 -37.51 -17.24 -15.96
CA ARG A 161 -37.81 -16.07 -16.80
C ARG A 161 -38.32 -14.93 -15.92
N LYS A 162 -37.86 -13.71 -16.18
CA LYS A 162 -38.43 -12.50 -15.58
C LYS A 162 -39.72 -12.15 -16.33
N TYR A 163 -40.82 -12.00 -15.62
CA TYR A 163 -42.09 -11.54 -16.16
C TYR A 163 -42.73 -10.51 -15.22
N ALA A 164 -43.58 -9.67 -15.77
CA ALA A 164 -44.42 -8.73 -15.02
C ALA A 164 -45.86 -8.91 -15.49
N ILE A 165 -46.82 -8.73 -14.58
CA ILE A 165 -48.24 -8.79 -14.88
C ILE A 165 -48.71 -7.36 -15.08
N LYS A 166 -49.40 -7.11 -16.19
CA LYS A 166 -50.02 -5.81 -16.48
C LYS A 166 -51.25 -5.65 -15.60
N ALA A 167 -51.36 -4.53 -14.89
CA ALA A 167 -52.57 -4.12 -14.20
C ALA A 167 -53.58 -3.54 -15.19
#